data_AF-A0A9D6ELW5-F1
#
_entry.id   AF-A0A9D6ELW5-F1
#
_cell.length_a   1.000
_cell.length_b   1.000
_cell.length_c   1.000
_cell.angle_alpha   90.00
_cell.angle_beta   90.00
_cell.angle_gamma   90.00
#
_symmetry.space_group_name_H-M   'P 1'
#
loop_
_entity.id
_entity.type
_entity.pdbx_description
1 polymer ?
#
loop_
_entity_poly.entity_id
_entity_poly.type
_entity_poly.pdbx_seq_one_letter_code
_entity_poly.pdbx_strand_id
1 'polypeptide(L)'
;MEHYDPVRKPGSREWLALDEQERLALVVGYHRRTRAKLPNLQLHAAIHVVVENQLAERIGVVQETLERLLAEGLDRHEAIHAIGSVVTEHLWKAMNETLPGPDLEEAYFRRLAALTASDWLKGAG
;
A
#
# COMPACT_ATOMS: atom_id res chain seq x y z
N MET A 1 15.97 3.07 -11.04
CA MET A 1 15.82 3.75 -9.74
C MET A 1 16.82 3.16 -8.75
N GLU A 2 17.53 3.98 -7.97
CA GLU A 2 18.54 3.52 -7.01
C GLU A 2 18.09 3.58 -5.55
N HIS A 3 17.14 4.47 -5.23
CA HIS A 3 16.62 4.67 -3.88
C HIS A 3 15.10 4.83 -3.92
N TYR A 4 14.43 4.20 -2.96
CA TYR A 4 13.00 4.39 -2.70
C TYR A 4 12.80 5.32 -1.51
N ASP A 5 11.86 6.24 -1.66
CA ASP A 5 11.40 7.17 -0.64
C ASP A 5 9.86 7.20 -0.68
N PRO A 6 9.15 6.61 0.29
CA PRO A 6 7.70 6.52 0.28
C PRO A 6 7.00 7.87 0.46
N VAL A 7 7.70 8.93 0.89
CA VAL A 7 7.10 10.27 0.93
C VAL A 7 7.10 10.96 -0.44
N ARG A 8 7.85 10.42 -1.41
CA ARG A 8 7.92 10.92 -2.78
C ARG A 8 7.27 9.93 -3.74
N LYS A 9 6.44 10.43 -4.65
CA LYS A 9 5.84 9.59 -5.70
C LYS A 9 6.95 9.01 -6.60
N PRO A 10 7.11 7.67 -6.71
CA PRO A 10 8.04 7.10 -7.66
C PRO A 10 7.55 7.35 -9.10
N GLY A 11 8.49 7.50 -10.03
CA GLY A 11 8.14 7.60 -11.45
C GLY A 11 7.54 6.28 -11.94
N SER A 12 6.26 6.27 -12.37
CA SER A 12 5.54 5.03 -12.69
C SER A 12 6.25 4.15 -13.71
N ARG A 13 6.84 4.74 -14.75
CA ARG A 13 7.59 3.99 -15.77
C ARG A 13 8.87 3.36 -15.21
N GLU A 14 9.61 4.09 -14.39
CA GLU A 14 10.82 3.57 -13.76
C GLU A 14 10.51 2.48 -12.75
N TRP A 15 9.45 2.66 -11.96
CA TRP A 15 8.99 1.67 -10.99
C TRP A 15 8.57 0.36 -11.67
N LEU A 16 7.74 0.45 -12.70
CA LEU A 16 7.23 -0.72 -13.43
C LEU A 16 8.30 -1.41 -14.28
N ALA A 17 9.42 -0.75 -14.57
CA ALA A 17 10.55 -1.35 -15.29
C ALA A 17 11.44 -2.24 -14.41
N LEU A 18 11.40 -2.06 -13.09
CA LEU A 18 12.12 -2.92 -12.13
C LEU A 18 11.48 -4.31 -12.07
N ASP A 19 12.26 -5.33 -11.76
CA ASP A 19 11.71 -6.62 -11.37
C ASP A 19 11.12 -6.58 -9.93
N GLU A 20 10.35 -7.61 -9.57
CA GLU A 20 9.71 -7.69 -8.24
C GLU A 20 10.75 -7.69 -7.11
N GLN A 21 11.87 -8.38 -7.29
CA GLN A 21 12.89 -8.53 -6.25
C GLN A 21 13.64 -7.21 -6.02
N GLU A 22 13.87 -6.43 -7.07
CA GLU A 22 14.42 -5.08 -7.02
C GLU A 22 13.50 -4.12 -6.26
N ARG A 23 12.20 -4.12 -6.57
CA ARG A 23 11.21 -3.30 -5.84
C ARG A 23 11.19 -3.64 -4.35
N LEU A 24 11.16 -4.93 -4.03
CA LEU A 24 11.25 -5.42 -2.64
C LEU A 24 12.54 -4.95 -1.96
N ALA A 25 13.69 -5.10 -2.63
CA ALA A 25 14.99 -4.71 -2.09
C ALA A 25 15.08 -3.20 -1.79
N LEU A 26 14.50 -2.36 -2.65
CA LEU A 26 14.44 -0.92 -2.45
C LEU A 26 13.62 -0.55 -1.20
N VAL A 27 12.43 -1.13 -1.04
CA VAL A 27 11.54 -0.89 0.09
C VAL A 27 12.15 -1.42 1.40
N VAL A 28 12.71 -2.64 1.38
CA VAL A 28 13.45 -3.22 2.50
C VAL A 28 14.62 -2.32 2.89
N GLY A 29 15.37 -1.82 1.90
CA GLY A 29 16.50 -0.92 2.11
C GLY A 29 16.08 0.37 2.83
N TYR A 30 14.96 0.98 2.42
CA TYR A 30 14.40 2.15 3.09
C TYR A 30 14.07 1.86 4.57
N HIS A 31 13.34 0.78 4.84
CA HIS A 31 12.89 0.46 6.21
C HIS A 31 14.01 -0.01 7.14
N ARG A 32 15.06 -0.67 6.62
CA ARG A 32 16.27 -1.02 7.40
C ARG A 32 17.00 0.20 7.94
N ARG A 33 16.96 1.32 7.21
CA ARG A 33 17.64 2.57 7.60
C ARG A 33 16.82 3.42 8.58
N THR A 34 15.49 3.30 8.55
CA THR A 34 14.58 4.28 9.17
C THR A 34 13.80 3.75 10.38
N ARG A 35 13.73 2.43 10.63
CA ARG A 35 12.90 1.88 11.72
C ARG A 35 13.54 0.71 12.46
N ALA A 36 13.36 0.69 13.78
CA ALA A 36 13.71 -0.42 14.65
C ALA A 36 12.50 -1.36 14.85
N LYS A 37 12.69 -2.64 14.48
CA LYS A 37 11.83 -3.82 14.73
C LYS A 37 10.42 -3.81 14.11
N LEU A 38 10.35 -4.08 12.80
CA LEU A 38 9.14 -4.62 12.17
C LEU A 38 9.11 -6.16 12.35
N PRO A 39 7.97 -6.79 12.68
CA PRO A 39 7.89 -8.22 12.97
C PRO A 39 8.21 -9.10 11.74
N ASN A 40 7.84 -8.66 10.53
CA ASN A 40 8.27 -9.30 9.29
C ASN A 40 8.52 -8.22 8.21
N LEU A 41 9.79 -7.85 8.06
CA LEU A 41 10.22 -6.80 7.13
C LEU A 41 9.94 -7.15 5.66
N GLN A 42 10.03 -8.42 5.29
CA GLN A 42 9.78 -8.84 3.90
C GLN A 42 8.30 -8.74 3.55
N LEU A 43 7.42 -9.22 4.44
CA LEU A 43 5.98 -9.07 4.25
C LEU A 43 5.57 -7.59 4.20
N HIS A 44 6.08 -6.76 5.11
CA HIS A 44 5.84 -5.32 5.09
C HIS A 44 6.25 -4.67 3.77
N ALA A 45 7.43 -5.04 3.25
CA ALA A 45 7.90 -4.54 1.97
C ALA A 45 7.02 -5.01 0.80
N ALA A 46 6.56 -6.26 0.82
CA ALA A 46 5.66 -6.78 -0.21
C ALA A 46 4.33 -6.01 -0.25
N ILE A 47 3.74 -5.70 0.91
CA ILE A 47 2.51 -4.89 0.97
C ILE A 47 2.73 -3.48 0.38
N HIS A 48 3.85 -2.83 0.70
CA HIS A 48 4.23 -1.57 0.05
C HIS A 48 4.32 -1.69 -1.46
N VAL A 49 4.99 -2.74 -1.96
CA VAL A 49 5.14 -2.98 -3.40
C VAL A 49 3.79 -3.20 -4.09
N VAL A 50 2.86 -3.92 -3.45
CA VAL A 50 1.50 -4.09 -4.00
C VAL A 50 0.81 -2.74 -4.18
N VAL A 51 0.82 -1.88 -3.16
CA VAL A 51 0.19 -0.56 -3.22
C VAL A 51 0.88 0.33 -4.27
N GLU A 52 2.21 0.34 -4.32
CA GLU A 52 2.96 1.13 -5.30
C GLU A 52 2.74 0.65 -6.74
N ASN A 53 2.61 -0.66 -6.96
CA ASN A 53 2.25 -1.21 -8.27
C ASN A 53 0.87 -0.70 -8.70
N GLN A 54 -0.16 -0.81 -7.85
CA GLN A 54 -1.51 -0.32 -8.15
C GLN A 54 -1.53 1.19 -8.49
N LEU A 55 -0.75 1.98 -7.76
CA LEU A 55 -0.59 3.42 -8.02
C LEU A 55 0.12 3.70 -9.34
N ALA A 56 1.16 2.92 -9.67
CA ALA A 56 1.91 3.04 -10.92
C ALA A 56 1.09 2.58 -12.14
N GLU A 57 0.25 1.57 -11.97
CA GLU A 57 -0.70 1.04 -12.96
C GLU A 57 -1.94 1.93 -13.15
N ARG A 58 -2.10 2.94 -12.26
CA ARG A 58 -3.22 3.89 -12.27
C ARG A 58 -4.59 3.24 -12.03
N ILE A 59 -4.66 2.34 -11.06
CA ILE A 59 -5.95 1.84 -10.57
C ILE A 59 -6.71 3.00 -9.92
N GLY A 60 -7.82 3.41 -10.54
CA GLY A 60 -8.53 4.66 -10.24
C GLY A 60 -8.89 4.83 -8.76
N VAL A 61 -9.57 3.85 -8.17
CA VAL A 61 -9.98 3.90 -6.75
C VAL A 61 -8.78 4.00 -5.78
N VAL A 62 -7.62 3.44 -6.14
CA VAL A 62 -6.41 3.50 -5.31
C VAL A 62 -5.79 4.90 -5.41
N GLN A 63 -5.76 5.51 -6.60
CA GLN A 63 -5.30 6.89 -6.79
C GLN A 63 -6.20 7.89 -6.05
N GLU A 64 -7.51 7.78 -6.23
CA GLU A 64 -8.50 8.63 -5.55
C GLU A 64 -8.42 8.49 -4.03
N THR A 65 -8.22 7.27 -3.53
CA THR A 65 -8.04 7.02 -2.09
C THR A 65 -6.76 7.67 -1.58
N LEU A 66 -5.64 7.52 -2.28
CA LEU A 66 -4.39 8.17 -1.91
C LEU A 66 -4.55 9.69 -1.87
N GLU A 67 -5.08 10.29 -2.93
CA GLU A 67 -5.27 11.75 -3.04
C GLU A 67 -6.15 12.29 -1.92
N ARG A 68 -7.24 11.57 -1.59
CA ARG A 68 -8.10 11.91 -0.45
C ARG A 68 -7.34 11.85 0.88
N LEU A 69 -6.63 10.77 1.17
CA LEU A 69 -5.89 10.62 2.42
C LEU A 69 -4.81 11.69 2.61
N LEU A 70 -4.15 12.10 1.52
CA LEU A 70 -3.21 13.21 1.52
C LEU A 70 -3.92 14.55 1.81
N ALA A 71 -5.07 14.80 1.18
CA ALA A 71 -5.88 16.00 1.44
C ALA A 71 -6.43 16.06 2.88
N GLU A 72 -6.64 14.89 3.50
CA GLU A 72 -7.04 14.76 4.90
C GLU A 72 -5.87 14.88 5.90
N GLY A 73 -4.63 15.02 5.40
CA GLY A 73 -3.47 15.40 6.21
C GLY A 73 -2.46 14.29 6.48
N LEU A 74 -2.63 13.09 5.94
CA LEU A 74 -1.59 12.06 6.02
C LEU A 74 -0.42 12.41 5.09
N ASP A 75 0.80 12.07 5.51
CA ASP A 75 1.89 12.00 4.55
C ASP A 75 1.72 10.79 3.61
N ARG A 76 2.43 10.78 2.49
CA ARG A 76 2.29 9.72 1.49
C ARG A 76 2.65 8.33 2.05
N HIS A 77 3.63 8.27 2.95
CA HIS A 77 4.06 7.03 3.55
C HIS A 77 2.99 6.47 4.51
N GLU A 78 2.35 7.33 5.30
CA GLU A 78 1.20 6.97 6.12
C GLU A 78 -0.01 6.55 5.27
N ALA A 79 -0.27 7.25 4.18
CA ALA A 79 -1.36 6.88 3.27
C ALA A 79 -1.10 5.52 2.58
N ILE A 80 0.15 5.20 2.21
CA ILE A 80 0.53 3.86 1.72
C ILE A 80 0.28 2.80 2.80
N HIS A 81 0.62 3.08 4.07
CA HIS A 81 0.29 2.14 5.16
C HIS A 81 -1.22 1.95 5.34
N ALA A 82 -2.00 3.03 5.28
CA ALA A 82 -3.45 2.97 5.41
C ALA A 82 -4.06 2.09 4.30
N ILE A 83 -3.67 2.30 3.04
CA ILE A 83 -4.10 1.46 1.91
C ILE A 83 -3.59 0.01 2.07
N GLY A 84 -2.35 -0.16 2.50
CA GLY A 84 -1.74 -1.47 2.76
C GLY A 84 -2.47 -2.28 3.84
N SER A 85 -3.08 -1.62 4.83
CA SER A 85 -3.91 -2.29 5.82
C SER A 85 -5.16 -2.94 5.19
N VAL A 86 -5.78 -2.25 4.23
CA VAL A 86 -6.94 -2.75 3.48
C VAL A 86 -6.54 -3.89 2.53
N VAL A 87 -5.37 -3.80 1.88
CA VAL A 87 -4.80 -4.92 1.11
C VAL A 87 -4.62 -6.15 1.99
N THR A 88 -4.07 -5.98 3.19
CA THR A 88 -3.82 -7.10 4.12
C THR A 88 -5.12 -7.72 4.61
N GLU A 89 -6.12 -6.90 4.94
CA GLU A 89 -7.47 -7.37 5.30
C GLU A 89 -8.10 -8.17 4.15
N HIS A 90 -8.00 -7.66 2.91
CA HIS A 90 -8.53 -8.33 1.73
C HIS A 90 -7.85 -9.67 1.45
N LEU A 91 -6.51 -9.74 1.52
CA LEU A 91 -5.76 -10.99 1.37
C LEU A 91 -6.14 -12.01 2.44
N TRP A 92 -6.29 -11.57 3.69
CA TRP A 92 -6.71 -12.45 4.78
C TRP A 92 -8.10 -13.05 4.50
N LYS A 93 -9.07 -12.24 4.06
CA LYS A 93 -10.41 -12.73 3.70
C LYS A 93 -10.36 -13.70 2.52
N ALA A 94 -9.62 -13.37 1.46
CA ALA A 94 -9.48 -14.25 0.29
C ALA A 94 -8.88 -15.62 0.64
N MET A 95 -8.01 -15.69 1.67
CA MET A 95 -7.41 -16.94 2.12
C MET A 95 -8.27 -17.74 3.12
N ASN A 96 -9.16 -17.09 3.86
CA ASN A 96 -9.86 -17.70 5.01
C ASN A 96 -11.39 -17.78 4.83
N GLU A 97 -11.97 -17.05 3.88
CA GLU A 97 -13.41 -16.98 3.64
C GLU A 97 -13.76 -17.54 2.26
N THR A 98 -14.88 -18.26 2.17
CA THR A 98 -15.41 -18.77 0.90
C THR A 98 -16.34 -17.73 0.27
N LEU A 99 -15.78 -16.66 -0.27
CA LEU A 99 -16.52 -15.65 -1.04
C LEU A 99 -16.27 -15.84 -2.54
N PRO A 100 -17.28 -15.60 -3.42
CA PRO A 100 -17.05 -15.52 -4.85
C PRO A 100 -16.03 -14.42 -5.21
N GLY A 101 -15.17 -14.68 -6.20
CA GLY A 101 -14.11 -13.75 -6.61
C GLY A 101 -14.57 -12.31 -6.92
N PRO A 102 -15.65 -12.11 -7.70
CA PRO A 102 -16.19 -10.76 -7.97
C PRO A 102 -16.62 -10.02 -6.70
N ASP A 103 -17.19 -10.72 -5.72
CA ASP A 103 -17.64 -10.13 -4.47
C ASP A 103 -16.46 -9.66 -3.61
N LEU A 104 -15.32 -10.37 -3.68
CA LEU A 104 -14.08 -10.02 -2.99
C LEU A 104 -13.45 -8.74 -3.55
N GLU A 105 -13.34 -8.60 -4.87
CA GLU A 105 -12.78 -7.41 -5.51
C GLU A 105 -13.64 -6.17 -5.25
N GLU A 106 -14.96 -6.29 -5.42
CA GLU A 106 -15.87 -5.18 -5.11
C GLU A 106 -15.80 -4.78 -3.63
N ALA A 107 -15.70 -5.74 -2.71
CA ALA A 107 -15.55 -5.45 -1.29
C ALA A 107 -14.24 -4.70 -1.01
N TYR A 108 -13.15 -5.06 -1.68
CA TYR A 108 -11.87 -4.34 -1.58
C TYR A 108 -11.99 -2.88 -2.03
N PHE A 109 -12.55 -2.64 -3.22
CA PHE A 109 -12.72 -1.27 -3.74
C PHE A 109 -13.69 -0.44 -2.89
N ARG A 110 -14.80 -1.02 -2.41
CA ARG A 110 -15.69 -0.35 -1.45
C ARG A 110 -14.95 0.02 -0.16
N ARG A 111 -14.11 -0.87 0.36
CA ARG A 111 -13.34 -0.61 1.59
C ARG A 111 -12.32 0.51 1.41
N LEU A 112 -11.64 0.56 0.26
CA LEU A 112 -10.74 1.66 -0.09
C LEU A 112 -11.48 2.99 -0.23
N ALA A 113 -12.62 3.00 -0.94
CA ALA A 113 -13.42 4.21 -1.13
C ALA A 113 -13.94 4.79 0.20
N ALA A 114 -14.22 3.93 1.18
CA ALA A 114 -14.66 4.33 2.51
C ALA A 114 -13.52 4.67 3.49
N LEU A 115 -12.25 4.40 3.14
CA LEU A 115 -11.11 4.65 4.03
C LEU A 115 -10.85 6.15 4.18
N THR A 116 -10.74 6.61 5.44
CA THR A 116 -10.36 7.98 5.81
C THR A 116 -9.11 8.00 6.68
N ALA A 117 -8.42 9.14 6.74
CA ALA A 117 -7.30 9.41 7.62
C ALA A 117 -7.73 9.30 9.09
N SER A 118 -8.95 9.73 9.42
CA SER A 118 -9.48 9.60 10.78
C SER A 118 -9.60 8.14 11.22
N ASP A 119 -10.07 7.26 10.33
CA ASP A 119 -10.18 5.83 10.63
C ASP A 119 -8.79 5.19 10.80
N TRP A 120 -7.84 5.56 9.94
CA TRP A 120 -6.45 5.11 10.04
C TRP A 120 -5.81 5.53 11.38
N LEU A 121 -5.90 6.81 11.74
CA LEU A 121 -5.28 7.35 12.95
C LEU A 121 -5.90 6.80 14.24
N LYS A 122 -7.21 6.47 14.22
CA LYS A 122 -7.87 5.81 15.36
C LYS A 122 -7.42 4.35 15.54
N GLY A 123 -7.10 3.66 14.45
CA GLY A 123 -6.64 2.27 14.47
C GLY A 123 -5.11 2.10 14.61
N ALA A 124 -4.34 3.17 14.41
CA ALA A 124 -2.88 3.19 14.53
C ALA A 124 -2.37 3.40 15.97
N GLY A 125 -3.28 3.61 16.93
CA GLY A 125 -3.01 3.83 18.37
C GLY A 125 -2.94 2.56 19.20
#